data_AF-A0A165BG14-F1
#
_entry.id   AF-A0A165BG14-F1
#
_cell.length_a   1.000
_cell.length_b   1.000
_cell.length_c   1.000
_cell.angle_alpha   90.00
_cell.angle_beta   90.00
_cell.angle_gamma   90.00
#
_symmetry.space_group_name_H-M   'P 1'
#
loop_
_entity.id
_entity.type
_entity.pdbx_description
1 polymer ?
#
loop_
_entity_poly.entity_id
_entity_poly.type
_entity_poly.pdbx_seq_one_letter_code
_entity_poly.pdbx_strand_id
1 'polypeptide(L)'
;MADPVGLASLGLDGVKGAFKHRKQIRTRQRDINALSIALDQAHITLTTLNESPELSAAHEAILAPLIDEGVLFLNTVATRKPYHSAMRKYLQPERDSTEAQRLLAAFNAAPGQIKLLSIETKLRQSETQLQANNIPETLKEFGVQQQTILRMSRIVFLSNLFF
;
A
#
# COMPACT_ATOMS: atom_id res chain seq x y z
N MET A 1 -35.41 -33.71 42.04
CA MET A 1 -34.97 -34.60 40.94
C MET A 1 -34.41 -33.71 39.86
N ALA A 2 -33.15 -33.89 39.46
CA ALA A 2 -32.55 -33.09 38.39
C ALA A 2 -33.07 -33.58 37.03
N ASP A 3 -33.53 -32.67 36.18
CA ASP A 3 -34.07 -33.00 34.86
C ASP A 3 -32.96 -33.60 33.96
N PRO A 4 -33.08 -34.86 33.52
CA PRO A 4 -32.05 -35.51 32.69
C PRO A 4 -31.92 -34.86 31.30
N VAL A 5 -32.97 -34.17 30.84
CA VAL A 5 -32.99 -33.47 29.54
C VAL A 5 -32.08 -32.24 29.56
N GLY A 6 -31.95 -31.55 30.71
CA GLY A 6 -31.08 -30.38 30.86
C GLY A 6 -29.58 -30.71 30.86
N LEU A 7 -29.20 -31.90 31.33
CA LEU A 7 -27.81 -32.38 31.29
C LEU A 7 -27.42 -32.86 29.87
N ALA A 8 -28.35 -33.48 29.15
CA ALA A 8 -28.13 -33.90 27.76
C ALA A 8 -28.01 -32.70 26.80
N SER A 9 -28.79 -31.63 27.00
CA SER A 9 -28.67 -30.40 26.20
C SER A 9 -27.37 -29.65 26.49
N LEU A 10 -26.92 -29.59 27.74
CA LEU A 10 -25.60 -29.06 28.12
C LEU A 10 -24.44 -29.85 27.48
N GLY A 11 -24.58 -31.18 27.39
CA GLY A 11 -23.61 -32.04 26.71
C GLY A 11 -23.55 -31.78 25.19
N LEU A 12 -24.71 -31.72 24.52
CA LEU A 12 -24.80 -31.45 23.08
C LEU A 12 -24.32 -30.05 22.70
N ASP A 13 -24.69 -29.02 23.45
CA ASP A 13 -24.30 -27.64 23.18
C ASP A 13 -22.83 -27.39 23.54
N GLY A 14 -22.31 -28.05 24.58
CA GLY A 14 -20.87 -28.08 24.89
C GLY A 14 -20.05 -28.69 23.76
N VAL A 15 -20.50 -29.81 23.19
CA VAL A 15 -19.84 -30.47 22.05
C VAL A 15 -19.88 -29.60 20.80
N LYS A 16 -21.03 -29.00 20.45
CA LYS A 16 -21.13 -28.03 19.34
C LYS A 16 -20.21 -26.84 19.52
N GLY A 17 -20.13 -26.28 20.73
CA GLY A 17 -19.21 -25.20 21.08
C GLY A 17 -17.74 -25.57 20.88
N ALA A 18 -17.34 -26.77 21.30
CA ALA A 18 -16.00 -27.29 21.10
C ALA A 18 -15.65 -27.48 19.62
N PHE A 19 -16.58 -28.02 18.81
CA PHE A 19 -16.40 -28.15 17.36
C PHE A 19 -16.24 -26.79 16.67
N LYS A 20 -17.08 -25.81 17.01
CA LYS A 20 -16.99 -24.44 16.47
C LYS A 20 -15.64 -23.81 16.81
N HIS A 21 -15.20 -23.92 18.05
CA HIS A 21 -13.92 -23.40 18.50
C HIS A 21 -12.73 -24.03 17.76
N ARG A 22 -12.74 -25.36 17.61
CA ARG A 22 -11.70 -26.08 16.84
C ARG A 22 -11.66 -25.64 15.37
N LYS A 23 -12.82 -25.42 14.75
CA LYS A 23 -12.91 -24.90 13.38
C LYS A 23 -12.28 -23.51 13.28
N GLN A 24 -12.62 -22.60 14.19
CA GLN A 24 -12.07 -21.24 14.23
C GLN A 24 -10.55 -21.23 14.39
N ILE A 25 -9.99 -22.11 15.25
CA ILE A 25 -8.52 -22.24 15.41
C ILE A 25 -7.87 -22.72 14.10
N ARG A 26 -8.46 -23.71 13.43
CA ARG A 26 -7.94 -24.22 12.15
C ARG A 26 -7.97 -23.14 11.06
N THR A 27 -9.07 -22.40 10.96
CA THR A 27 -9.20 -21.28 10.01
C THR A 27 -8.14 -20.22 10.28
N ARG A 28 -8.00 -19.79 11.53
CA ARG A 28 -6.96 -18.86 11.95
C ARG A 28 -5.56 -19.33 11.54
N GLN A 29 -5.20 -20.58 11.81
CA GLN A 29 -3.88 -21.11 11.46
C GLN A 29 -3.65 -21.09 9.94
N ARG A 30 -4.67 -21.45 9.16
CA ARG A 30 -4.61 -21.41 7.70
C ARG A 30 -4.36 -19.99 7.20
N ASP A 31 -5.08 -19.01 7.73
CA ASP A 31 -4.98 -17.62 7.28
C ASP A 31 -3.64 -16.99 7.67
N ILE A 32 -3.16 -17.25 8.88
CA ILE A 32 -1.83 -16.82 9.33
C ILE A 32 -0.72 -17.44 8.47
N ASN A 33 -0.81 -18.74 8.16
CA ASN A 33 0.17 -19.40 7.30
C ASN A 33 0.16 -18.79 5.89
N ALA A 34 -1.02 -18.51 5.34
CA ALA A 34 -1.14 -17.89 4.03
C ALA A 34 -0.54 -16.47 4.02
N LEU A 35 -0.78 -15.69 5.08
CA LEU A 35 -0.17 -14.37 5.26
C LEU A 35 1.36 -14.46 5.35
N SER A 36 1.90 -15.41 6.12
CA SER A 36 3.35 -15.62 6.25
C SER A 36 3.99 -15.86 4.89
N ILE A 37 3.39 -16.72 4.07
CA ILE A 37 3.89 -17.02 2.72
C ILE A 37 3.86 -15.76 1.84
N ALA A 38 2.78 -14.98 1.89
CA ALA A 38 2.66 -13.73 1.13
C ALA A 38 3.69 -12.69 1.56
N LEU A 39 3.97 -12.60 2.86
CA LEU A 39 4.99 -11.71 3.43
C LEU A 39 6.39 -12.10 2.96
N ASP A 40 6.72 -13.40 3.05
CA ASP A 40 8.02 -13.91 2.58
C ASP A 40 8.20 -13.61 1.08
N GLN A 41 7.16 -13.82 0.27
CA GLN A 41 7.17 -13.48 -1.14
C GLN A 41 7.39 -11.98 -1.38
N ALA A 42 6.66 -11.11 -0.66
CA ALA A 42 6.81 -9.66 -0.78
C ALA A 42 8.22 -9.18 -0.41
N HIS A 43 8.79 -9.75 0.65
CA HIS A 43 10.16 -9.47 1.08
C HIS A 43 11.19 -9.93 0.03
N ILE A 44 11.02 -11.12 -0.54
CA ILE A 44 11.86 -11.61 -1.64
C ILE A 44 11.73 -10.66 -2.85
N THR A 45 10.51 -10.25 -3.21
CA THR A 45 10.28 -9.31 -4.31
C THR A 45 11.04 -8.02 -4.09
N LEU A 46 10.99 -7.42 -2.90
CA LEU A 46 11.76 -6.19 -2.61
C LEU A 46 13.28 -6.39 -2.66
N THR A 47 13.78 -7.48 -2.08
CA THR A 47 15.24 -7.70 -1.95
C THR A 47 15.91 -8.15 -3.23
N THR A 48 15.17 -8.82 -4.11
CA THR A 48 15.67 -9.32 -5.40
C THR A 48 15.35 -8.38 -6.57
N LEU A 49 14.65 -7.27 -6.32
CA LEU A 49 14.22 -6.35 -7.36
C LEU A 49 15.43 -5.65 -8.00
N ASN A 50 15.85 -6.14 -9.17
CA ASN A 50 16.81 -5.48 -10.04
C ASN A 50 16.08 -4.76 -11.19
N GLU A 51 15.13 -3.90 -10.85
CA GLU A 51 14.35 -3.11 -11.81
C GLU A 51 14.86 -1.65 -11.91
N SER A 52 14.24 -0.85 -12.79
CA SER A 52 14.54 0.58 -12.88
C SER A 52 14.32 1.27 -11.52
N PRO A 53 15.07 2.34 -11.19
CA PRO A 53 14.96 3.02 -9.88
C PRO A 53 13.54 3.52 -9.59
N GLU A 54 12.78 3.88 -10.62
CA GLU A 54 11.38 4.31 -10.50
C GLU A 54 10.44 3.17 -10.10
N LEU A 55 10.63 1.98 -10.69
CA LEU A 55 9.86 0.81 -10.32
C LEU A 55 10.26 0.30 -8.93
N SER A 56 11.55 0.35 -8.60
CA SER A 56 12.04 0.04 -7.26
C SER A 56 11.42 0.94 -6.20
N ALA A 57 11.37 2.26 -6.43
CA ALA A 57 10.72 3.20 -5.52
C ALA A 57 9.20 2.92 -5.38
N ALA A 58 8.51 2.54 -6.46
CA ALA A 58 7.10 2.19 -6.41
C ALA A 58 6.83 0.89 -5.61
N HIS A 59 7.71 -0.12 -5.76
CA HIS A 59 7.63 -1.33 -4.96
C HIS A 59 7.90 -1.04 -3.48
N GLU A 60 8.93 -0.25 -3.17
CA GLU A 60 9.27 0.11 -1.79
C GLU A 60 8.14 0.89 -1.12
N ALA A 61 7.56 1.88 -1.82
CA ALA A 61 6.47 2.70 -1.30
C ALA A 61 5.20 1.91 -0.93
N ILE A 62 4.94 0.78 -1.62
CA ILE A 62 3.74 -0.03 -1.40
C ILE A 62 4.03 -1.26 -0.51
N LEU A 63 5.10 -2.01 -0.79
CA LEU A 63 5.38 -3.27 -0.12
C LEU A 63 6.05 -3.09 1.24
N ALA A 64 6.94 -2.11 1.43
CA ALA A 64 7.61 -1.91 2.71
C ALA A 64 6.63 -1.68 3.88
N PRO A 65 5.65 -0.73 3.80
CA PRO A 65 4.71 -0.54 4.89
C PRO A 65 3.81 -1.76 5.13
N LEU A 66 3.45 -2.51 4.08
CA LEU A 66 2.66 -3.74 4.22
C LEU A 66 3.45 -4.86 4.90
N ILE A 67 4.75 -4.98 4.61
CA ILE A 67 5.65 -5.93 5.27
C ILE A 67 5.78 -5.56 6.75
N ASP A 68 6.03 -4.29 7.07
CA ASP A 68 6.14 -3.83 8.46
C ASP A 68 4.86 -4.14 9.26
N GLU A 69 3.70 -3.85 8.68
CA GLU A 69 2.40 -4.14 9.29
C GLU A 69 2.19 -5.66 9.46
N GLY A 70 2.55 -6.46 8.45
CA GLY A 70 2.48 -7.91 8.50
C GLY A 70 3.40 -8.52 9.57
N VAL A 71 4.64 -8.03 9.66
CA VAL A 71 5.62 -8.46 10.69
C VAL A 71 5.11 -8.11 12.07
N LEU A 72 4.61 -6.88 12.27
CA LEU A 72 4.04 -6.44 13.55
C LEU A 72 2.86 -7.33 13.97
N PHE A 73 1.96 -7.64 13.03
CA PHE A 73 0.84 -8.53 13.28
C PHE A 73 1.31 -9.94 13.69
N LEU A 74 2.23 -10.56 12.95
CA LEU A 74 2.74 -11.90 13.24
C LEU A 74 3.48 -11.93 14.59
N ASN A 75 4.28 -10.91 14.91
CA ASN A 75 4.93 -10.76 16.20
C ASN A 75 3.92 -10.62 17.35
N THR A 76 2.87 -9.82 17.14
CA THR A 76 1.78 -9.66 18.12
C THR A 76 1.04 -10.98 18.35
N VAL A 77 0.85 -11.77 17.30
CA VAL A 77 0.24 -13.09 17.38
C VAL A 77 1.17 -14.08 18.10
N ALA A 78 2.47 -14.07 17.81
CA ALA A 78 3.45 -14.99 18.39
C ALA A 78 3.71 -14.71 19.88
N THR A 79 3.71 -13.43 20.29
CA THR A 79 3.93 -13.00 21.69
C THR A 79 2.76 -13.34 22.61
N ARG A 80 1.55 -13.57 22.07
CA ARG A 80 0.42 -14.11 22.85
C ARG A 80 0.72 -15.57 23.21
N LYS A 81 1.33 -15.78 24.39
CA LYS A 81 1.73 -17.09 24.90
C LYS A 81 0.61 -18.15 24.73
N PRO A 82 0.94 -19.41 24.40
CA PRO A 82 -0.02 -20.53 24.38
C PRO A 82 -0.51 -20.94 25.79
N TYR A 83 0.04 -20.37 26.86
CA TYR A 83 -0.31 -20.68 28.25
C TYR A 83 -1.43 -19.78 28.77
N HIS A 84 -2.68 -20.17 28.56
CA HIS A 84 -3.76 -20.11 29.55
C HIS A 84 -5.05 -20.69 28.95
N SER A 85 -5.17 -22.01 29.06
CA SER A 85 -6.28 -22.85 28.57
C SER A 85 -7.64 -22.62 29.25
N ALA A 86 -7.78 -21.64 30.16
CA ALA A 86 -9.02 -21.45 30.94
C ALA A 86 -9.83 -20.20 30.55
N MET A 87 -9.23 -19.21 29.88
CA MET A 87 -9.97 -18.00 29.48
C MET A 87 -9.91 -17.81 27.96
N ARG A 88 -11.09 -17.90 27.33
CA ARG A 88 -11.41 -17.44 25.96
C ARG A 88 -11.00 -15.99 25.63
N LYS A 89 -10.35 -15.26 26.55
CA LYS A 89 -9.99 -13.85 26.42
C LYS A 89 -8.76 -13.59 25.54
N TYR A 90 -7.83 -14.55 25.40
CA TYR A 90 -6.53 -14.28 24.77
C TYR A 90 -6.33 -14.88 23.38
N LEU A 91 -6.99 -16.01 23.08
CA LEU A 91 -7.17 -16.46 21.70
C LEU A 91 -8.40 -15.74 21.15
N GLN A 92 -8.21 -14.86 20.17
CA GLN A 92 -9.29 -14.23 19.40
C GLN A 92 -9.22 -14.75 17.97
N PRO A 93 -9.60 -16.02 17.70
CA PRO A 93 -9.28 -16.66 16.43
C PRO A 93 -10.00 -16.00 15.26
N GLU A 94 -11.22 -15.49 15.49
CA GLU A 94 -11.97 -14.73 14.49
C GLU A 94 -11.30 -13.39 14.17
N ARG A 95 -10.83 -12.65 15.20
CA ARG A 95 -10.14 -11.38 14.99
C ARG A 95 -8.81 -11.57 14.27
N ASP A 96 -8.01 -12.53 14.71
CA ASP A 96 -6.71 -12.81 14.08
C ASP A 96 -6.90 -13.31 12.64
N SER A 97 -7.93 -14.13 12.36
CA SER A 97 -8.28 -14.59 11.01
C SER A 97 -8.72 -13.44 10.11
N THR A 98 -9.63 -12.57 10.59
CA THR A 98 -10.10 -11.40 9.81
C THR A 98 -8.98 -10.42 9.51
N GLU A 99 -8.11 -10.14 10.49
CA GLU A 99 -6.95 -9.27 10.31
C GLU A 99 -5.94 -9.88 9.32
N ALA A 100 -5.66 -11.18 9.43
CA ALA A 100 -4.78 -11.87 8.49
C ALA A 100 -5.34 -11.86 7.06
N GLN A 101 -6.66 -12.03 6.90
CA GLN A 101 -7.33 -11.94 5.60
C GLN A 101 -7.29 -10.52 5.02
N ARG A 102 -7.44 -9.47 5.85
CA ARG A 102 -7.30 -8.07 5.41
C ARG A 102 -5.89 -7.82 4.86
N LEU A 103 -4.86 -8.22 5.60
CA LEU A 103 -3.47 -8.05 5.18
C LEU A 103 -3.16 -8.87 3.93
N LEU A 104 -3.64 -10.11 3.85
CA LEU A 104 -3.47 -10.95 2.66
C LEU A 104 -4.17 -10.34 1.43
N ALA A 105 -5.36 -9.75 1.60
CA ALA A 105 -6.02 -9.03 0.51
C ALA A 105 -5.22 -7.80 0.06
N ALA A 106 -4.57 -7.08 0.99
CA ALA A 106 -3.70 -5.96 0.67
C ALA A 106 -2.46 -6.40 -0.12
N PHE A 107 -1.80 -7.49 0.28
CA PHE A 107 -0.69 -8.08 -0.48
C PHE A 107 -1.12 -8.51 -1.89
N ASN A 108 -2.31 -9.11 -2.03
CA ASN A 108 -2.83 -9.49 -3.35
C ASN A 108 -3.18 -8.28 -4.24
N ALA A 109 -3.55 -7.15 -3.65
CA ALA A 109 -3.84 -5.91 -4.37
C ALA A 109 -2.59 -5.10 -4.73
N ALA A 110 -1.48 -5.30 -4.01
CA ALA A 110 -0.24 -4.53 -4.16
C ALA A 110 0.30 -4.49 -5.61
N PRO A 111 0.33 -5.59 -6.40
CA PRO A 111 0.79 -5.53 -7.80
C PRO A 111 0.00 -4.55 -8.67
N GLY A 112 -1.31 -4.39 -8.41
CA GLY A 112 -2.15 -3.42 -9.11
C GLY A 112 -1.81 -1.98 -8.73
N GLN A 113 -1.55 -1.73 -7.45
CA GLN A 113 -1.18 -0.40 -6.93
C GLN A 113 0.19 0.04 -7.43
N ILE A 114 1.16 -0.87 -7.46
CA ILE A 114 2.51 -0.62 -7.98
C ILE A 114 2.45 -0.26 -9.46
N LYS A 115 1.66 -0.99 -10.25
CA LYS A 115 1.42 -0.67 -11.67
C LYS A 115 0.81 0.72 -11.83
N LEU A 116 -0.19 1.07 -11.04
CA LEU A 116 -0.82 2.39 -11.11
C LEU A 116 0.17 3.51 -10.78
N LEU A 117 0.94 3.38 -9.70
CA LEU A 117 1.93 4.38 -9.27
C LEU A 117 3.05 4.53 -10.31
N SER A 118 3.51 3.43 -10.92
CA SER A 118 4.49 3.48 -12.00
C SER A 118 3.97 4.15 -13.28
N ILE A 119 2.67 4.07 -13.57
CA ILE A 119 2.04 4.79 -14.68
C ILE A 119 1.92 6.28 -14.34
N GLU A 120 1.48 6.62 -13.14
CA GLU A 120 1.30 8.00 -12.69
C GLU A 120 2.64 8.77 -12.69
N THR A 121 3.71 8.13 -12.21
CA THR A 121 5.05 8.72 -12.22
C THR A 121 5.55 8.98 -13.65
N LYS A 122 5.36 8.04 -14.56
CA LYS A 122 5.70 8.22 -15.99
C LYS A 122 4.88 9.33 -16.65
N LEU A 123 3.58 9.42 -16.35
CA LEU A 123 2.72 10.49 -16.86
C LEU A 123 3.21 11.85 -16.38
N ARG A 124 3.45 12.01 -15.07
CA ARG A 124 3.99 13.26 -14.52
C ARG A 124 5.32 13.63 -15.17
N GLN A 125 6.24 12.69 -15.32
CA GLN A 125 7.51 12.95 -16.01
C GLN A 125 7.32 13.42 -17.45
N SER A 126 6.40 12.79 -18.20
CA SER A 126 6.09 13.20 -19.57
C SER A 126 5.49 14.61 -19.64
N GLU A 127 4.62 14.98 -18.70
CA GLU A 127 4.07 16.33 -18.59
C GLU A 127 5.16 17.36 -18.29
N THR A 128 6.07 17.07 -17.35
CA THR A 128 7.20 17.96 -17.02
C THR A 128 8.15 18.13 -18.21
N GLN A 129 8.40 17.07 -18.97
CA GLN A 129 9.22 17.15 -20.19
C GLN A 129 8.55 18.01 -21.28
N LEU A 130 7.24 17.87 -21.47
CA LEU A 130 6.49 18.71 -22.40
C LEU A 130 6.52 20.19 -21.97
N GLN A 131 6.36 20.48 -20.68
CA GLN A 131 6.46 21.85 -20.17
C GLN A 131 7.88 22.40 -20.32
N ALA A 132 8.91 21.64 -19.97
CA ALA A 132 10.30 22.05 -20.09
C ALA A 132 10.72 22.32 -21.55
N ASN A 133 10.17 21.58 -22.52
CA ASN A 133 10.45 21.77 -23.94
C ASN A 133 9.68 22.95 -24.56
N ASN A 134 8.54 23.37 -23.99
CA ASN A 134 7.74 24.51 -24.47
C ASN A 134 8.17 25.89 -23.89
N ILE A 135 8.84 25.91 -22.73
CA ILE A 135 9.32 27.15 -22.09
C ILE A 135 10.50 27.85 -22.85
N PRO A 136 11.42 27.18 -23.56
CA PRO A 136 12.53 27.89 -24.23
C PRO A 136 12.14 28.61 -25.53
N GLU A 137 11.06 28.23 -26.23
CA GLU A 137 10.66 28.89 -27.48
C GLU A 137 9.86 30.18 -27.21
N THR A 138 8.88 30.11 -26.31
CA THR A 138 8.05 31.28 -25.96
C THR A 138 8.89 32.42 -25.34
N LEU A 139 9.87 32.12 -24.48
CA LEU A 139 10.76 33.14 -23.91
C LEU A 139 11.72 33.75 -24.94
N LYS A 140 12.16 32.99 -25.96
CA LYS A 140 12.97 33.54 -27.06
C LYS A 140 12.16 34.49 -27.94
N GLU A 141 10.90 34.15 -28.23
CA GLU A 141 10.00 35.01 -29.02
C GLU A 141 9.68 36.34 -28.32
N PHE A 142 9.42 36.31 -27.00
CA PHE A 142 9.21 37.53 -26.21
C PHE A 142 10.47 38.41 -26.14
N GLY A 143 11.66 37.82 -26.03
CA GLY A 143 12.93 38.54 -26.03
C GLY A 143 13.23 39.25 -27.36
N VAL A 144 12.91 38.60 -28.49
CA VAL A 144 13.07 39.19 -29.83
C VAL A 144 12.07 40.31 -30.07
N GLN A 145 10.80 40.16 -29.67
CA GLN A 145 9.78 41.21 -29.79
C GLN A 145 10.07 42.45 -28.93
N GLN A 146 10.58 42.29 -27.70
CA GLN A 146 10.95 43.43 -26.87
C GLN A 146 12.13 44.22 -27.44
N GLN A 147 13.11 43.53 -28.05
CA GLN A 147 14.25 44.20 -28.69
C GLN A 147 13.86 44.99 -29.94
N THR A 148 12.89 44.51 -30.75
CA THR A 148 12.39 45.27 -31.90
C THR A 148 11.58 46.50 -31.48
N ILE A 149 10.75 46.41 -30.44
CA ILE A 149 10.00 47.55 -29.90
C ILE A 149 10.94 48.62 -29.32
N LEU A 150 12.00 48.21 -28.61
CA LEU A 150 13.02 49.14 -28.08
C LEU A 150 13.86 49.80 -29.17
N ARG A 151 14.13 49.11 -30.30
CA ARG A 151 14.81 49.70 -31.45
C ARG A 151 13.92 50.69 -32.21
N MET A 152 12.65 50.35 -32.44
CA MET A 152 11.68 51.23 -33.09
C MET A 152 11.44 52.51 -32.28
N SER A 153 11.27 52.40 -30.96
CA SER A 153 11.07 53.55 -30.07
C SER A 153 12.30 54.47 -29.99
N ARG A 154 13.53 53.93 -30.03
CA ARG A 154 14.76 54.73 -30.12
C ARG A 154 14.88 55.51 -31.44
N ILE A 155 14.48 54.91 -32.56
CA ILE A 155 14.50 55.57 -33.87
C ILE A 155 13.49 56.73 -33.90
N VAL A 156 12.28 56.53 -33.36
CA VAL A 156 11.25 57.58 -33.27
C VAL A 156 11.68 58.72 -32.32
N PHE A 157 12.34 58.40 -31.21
CA PHE A 157 12.89 59.43 -30.31
C PHE A 157 14.00 60.25 -30.95
N LEU A 158 14.87 59.62 -31.74
CA LEU A 158 15.95 60.32 -32.45
C LEU A 158 15.41 61.17 -33.62
N SER A 159 14.34 60.75 -34.30
CA SER A 159 13.73 61.56 -35.38
C SER A 159 13.00 62.80 -34.87
N ASN A 160 12.51 62.80 -33.63
CA ASN A 160 11.85 63.97 -33.01
C ASN A 160 12.82 64.98 -32.37
N LEU A 161 14.13 64.69 -32.38
CA LEU A 161 15.17 65.57 -31.83
C LEU A 161 15.86 66.43 -32.92
N PHE A 162 15.52 66.22 -34.19
CA PHE A 162 16.12 66.89 -35.35
C PHE A 162 15.10 67.66 -36.23
N PHE A 163 13.87 67.86 -35.74
CA PHE A 163 12.86 68.78 -36.31
C PHE A 163 12.46 69.81 -35.26
#